data_AF-W0TEM7-F1
#
_entry.id   AF-W0TEM7-F1
#
_cell.length_a   1.000
_cell.length_b   1.000
_cell.length_c   1.000
_cell.angle_alpha   90.00
_cell.angle_beta   90.00
_cell.angle_gamma   90.00
#
_symmetry.space_group_name_H-M   'P 1'
#
loop_
_entity.id
_entity.type
_entity.pdbx_description
1 polymer ?
#
loop_
_entity_poly.entity_id
_entity_poly.type
_entity_poly.pdbx_seq_one_letter_code
_entity_poly.pdbx_strand_id
1 'polypeptide(L)'
;MRRIGCDLALRSINGISIGIGNQPFYSHGYCRSCLRRYSSDNGEAGYMKKRLQELSETNTVDKDDPLMKIIHGGSIVDESEPLRKIHGKLQDVTFQEKHREQLSITKGSVNTNKHARDIASSKSWSGDEHVLDTALRMVLDSAPKAIPMPNGSVNNRFKNTSRRKLSVQDRLEQVQDKTMRYKQDLSTDEIEKREAAAFRALYTEKFTPIGSFEKLRSVADARIEESIKRGEFNSTKKLHGKKVDVSNENAHLDRTTYHLNNILVNQNIVPPWIEKQGSVSSDIAAFRKQLVGKLEAELLNQMRKRKLFSHAYATVQDALDSINTDRDTFLDTCFRSWCKSVQPFLNSNIPRLNSGLRSYNLQAPLHTQKLYLVADRELERTRKSVNMDNLFAQEYARIKDLNPPGSSAKENLGSKDHSRFSLFNIFKSY
;
A
#
# COMPACT_ATOMS: atom_id res chain seq x y z
N MET A 1 -18.20 64.33 2.53
CA MET A 1 -18.74 64.22 1.15
C MET A 1 -19.36 62.82 0.97
N ARG A 2 -20.54 62.79 0.35
CA ARG A 2 -21.36 61.65 -0.17
C ARG A 2 -20.52 60.59 -0.91
N ARG A 3 -20.85 59.30 -1.16
CA ARG A 3 -21.83 58.26 -0.74
C ARG A 3 -21.56 57.04 -1.69
N ILE A 4 -21.79 55.79 -1.25
CA ILE A 4 -22.15 54.55 -2.03
C ILE A 4 -21.02 53.91 -2.88
N GLY A 5 -20.77 52.58 -2.98
CA GLY A 5 -21.41 51.35 -2.48
C GLY A 5 -21.37 50.20 -3.53
N CYS A 6 -21.10 48.97 -3.05
CA CYS A 6 -21.53 47.62 -3.51
C CYS A 6 -20.83 46.85 -4.68
N ASP A 7 -20.23 45.71 -4.29
CA ASP A 7 -20.42 44.29 -4.72
C ASP A 7 -20.95 43.95 -6.13
N LEU A 8 -20.35 42.94 -6.81
CA LEU A 8 -20.86 41.54 -6.92
C LEU A 8 -20.24 40.73 -8.10
N ALA A 9 -20.05 39.44 -7.80
CA ALA A 9 -20.31 38.23 -8.62
C ALA A 9 -19.39 37.76 -9.76
N LEU A 10 -18.86 36.56 -9.52
CA LEU A 10 -18.52 35.47 -10.46
C LEU A 10 -19.64 35.19 -11.48
N ARG A 11 -19.29 34.86 -12.74
CA ARG A 11 -19.78 33.66 -13.45
C ARG A 11 -19.19 33.47 -14.86
N SER A 12 -18.80 32.21 -15.06
CA SER A 12 -18.60 31.48 -16.31
C SER A 12 -19.72 31.67 -17.34
N ILE A 13 -19.36 31.78 -18.63
CA ILE A 13 -20.24 31.46 -19.76
C ILE A 13 -19.52 30.48 -20.72
N ASN A 14 -20.26 29.40 -20.94
CA ASN A 14 -20.10 28.25 -21.81
C ASN A 14 -19.61 28.50 -23.24
N GLY A 15 -18.84 27.53 -23.74
CA GLY A 15 -19.08 26.85 -25.02
C GLY A 15 -18.66 27.58 -26.31
N ILE A 16 -17.79 26.94 -27.11
CA ILE A 16 -18.02 26.59 -28.53
C ILE A 16 -16.75 25.92 -29.08
N SER A 17 -16.99 24.76 -29.68
CA SER A 17 -16.17 23.89 -30.53
C SER A 17 -15.11 24.56 -31.41
N ILE A 18 -13.88 24.03 -31.37
CA ILE A 18 -12.87 24.18 -32.43
C ILE A 18 -12.81 22.84 -33.18
N GLY A 19 -13.53 22.76 -34.30
CA GLY A 19 -13.27 21.80 -35.36
C GLY A 19 -12.05 22.26 -36.14
N ILE A 20 -11.03 21.42 -36.21
CA ILE A 20 -9.84 21.62 -37.03
C ILE A 20 -10.26 21.52 -38.50
N GLY A 21 -10.22 22.65 -39.20
CA GLY A 21 -10.45 22.75 -40.63
C GLY A 21 -9.25 22.22 -41.42
N ASN A 22 -9.52 21.30 -42.34
CA ASN A 22 -8.64 21.01 -43.47
C ASN A 22 -8.87 22.07 -44.56
N GLN A 23 -7.85 22.87 -44.84
CA GLN A 23 -7.78 23.68 -46.05
C GLN A 23 -7.47 22.78 -47.27
N PRO A 24 -8.11 23.00 -48.44
CA PRO A 24 -7.59 22.51 -49.70
C PRO A 24 -6.78 23.58 -50.45
N PHE A 25 -5.80 23.04 -51.17
CA PHE A 25 -4.77 23.64 -51.99
C PHE A 25 -5.23 24.68 -53.03
N TYR A 26 -4.35 25.67 -53.24
CA TYR A 26 -4.35 26.64 -54.34
C TYR A 26 -4.37 25.95 -55.72
N SER A 27 -5.24 26.40 -56.63
CA SER A 27 -5.06 26.22 -58.07
C SER A 27 -4.97 27.58 -58.77
N HIS A 28 -3.92 27.72 -59.57
CA HIS A 28 -3.54 28.93 -60.28
C HIS A 28 -4.53 29.28 -61.41
N GLY A 29 -4.68 30.58 -61.65
CA GLY A 29 -5.60 31.14 -62.64
C GLY A 29 -5.28 30.78 -64.08
N TYR A 30 -6.33 30.54 -64.86
CA TYR A 30 -6.30 30.55 -66.32
C TYR A 30 -7.31 31.58 -66.85
N CYS A 31 -6.88 32.34 -67.86
CA CYS A 31 -7.53 33.50 -68.44
C CYS A 31 -8.88 33.17 -69.12
N ARG A 32 -9.95 33.91 -68.78
CA ARG A 32 -11.34 33.73 -69.27
C ARG A 32 -11.50 33.79 -70.81
N SER A 33 -10.54 34.33 -71.55
CA SER A 33 -10.60 34.44 -73.01
C SER A 33 -10.35 33.11 -73.74
N CYS A 34 -9.68 32.13 -73.12
CA CYS A 34 -9.46 30.82 -73.71
C CYS A 34 -10.68 29.89 -73.61
N LEU A 35 -11.59 30.13 -72.65
CA LEU A 35 -12.74 29.26 -72.40
C LEU A 35 -13.80 29.34 -73.52
N ARG A 36 -13.84 30.43 -74.29
CA ARG A 36 -14.89 30.65 -75.31
C ARG A 36 -14.66 29.87 -76.61
N ARG A 37 -13.44 29.36 -76.87
CA ARG A 37 -13.14 28.56 -78.07
C ARG A 37 -13.60 27.10 -77.99
N TYR A 38 -14.04 26.64 -76.82
CA TYR A 38 -14.34 25.22 -76.57
C TYR A 38 -15.80 24.94 -76.18
N SER A 39 -16.64 25.97 -76.11
CA SER A 39 -18.07 25.88 -75.78
C SER A 39 -18.91 26.16 -77.01
N SER A 40 -19.90 25.30 -77.31
CA SER A 40 -20.98 25.64 -78.25
C SER A 40 -22.17 26.16 -77.44
N ASP A 41 -22.83 27.23 -77.89
CA ASP A 41 -23.93 27.86 -77.14
C ASP A 41 -25.23 27.03 -77.12
N ASN A 42 -25.30 25.93 -77.88
CA ASN A 42 -26.52 25.12 -78.02
C ASN A 42 -26.53 23.84 -77.15
N GLY A 43 -25.70 23.75 -76.12
CA GLY A 43 -25.70 22.60 -75.18
C GLY A 43 -25.11 21.30 -75.74
N GLU A 44 -24.77 21.25 -77.04
CA GLU A 44 -23.99 20.16 -77.60
C GLU A 44 -22.49 20.34 -77.29
N ALA A 45 -21.81 19.23 -77.00
CA ALA A 45 -20.37 19.21 -76.81
C ALA A 45 -19.65 19.88 -78.00
N GLY A 46 -18.82 20.88 -77.72
CA GLY A 46 -18.07 21.60 -78.75
C GLY A 46 -17.20 20.66 -79.59
N TYR A 47 -16.86 21.05 -80.82
CA TYR A 47 -16.16 20.20 -81.79
C TYR A 47 -14.88 19.56 -81.23
N MET A 48 -14.10 20.29 -80.44
CA MET A 48 -12.90 19.75 -79.76
C MET A 48 -13.25 18.66 -78.74
N LYS A 49 -14.37 18.81 -78.00
CA LYS A 49 -14.82 17.81 -77.03
C LYS A 49 -15.33 16.56 -77.74
N LYS A 50 -16.08 16.71 -78.85
CA LYS A 50 -16.47 15.58 -79.71
C LYS A 50 -15.23 14.88 -80.30
N ARG A 51 -14.22 15.64 -80.76
CA ARG A 51 -12.97 15.09 -81.30
C ARG A 51 -12.08 14.44 -80.24
N LEU A 52 -12.08 14.94 -79.00
CA LEU A 52 -11.41 14.30 -77.85
C LEU A 52 -12.15 13.05 -77.39
N GLN A 53 -13.48 13.07 -77.43
CA GLN A 53 -14.29 11.91 -77.14
C GLN A 53 -14.10 10.84 -78.21
N GLU A 54 -14.09 11.21 -79.49
CA GLU A 54 -13.75 10.34 -80.61
C GLU A 54 -12.31 9.82 -80.52
N LEU A 55 -11.34 10.65 -80.10
CA LEU A 55 -9.98 10.21 -79.77
C LEU A 55 -9.94 9.26 -78.56
N SER A 56 -10.84 9.41 -77.58
CA SER A 56 -10.94 8.51 -76.43
C SER A 56 -11.64 7.19 -76.76
N GLU A 57 -12.59 7.23 -77.69
CA GLU A 57 -13.31 6.05 -78.19
C GLU A 57 -12.42 5.26 -79.17
N THR A 58 -11.63 5.95 -80.00
CA THR A 58 -10.61 5.34 -80.87
C THR A 58 -9.34 4.92 -80.14
N ASN A 59 -9.00 5.53 -78.99
CA ASN A 59 -8.01 5.01 -78.02
C ASN A 59 -8.67 4.20 -76.90
N THR A 60 -9.72 3.45 -77.19
CA THR A 60 -10.13 2.39 -76.25
C THR A 60 -9.08 1.30 -76.30
N VAL A 61 -8.21 1.27 -75.29
CA VAL A 61 -7.27 0.17 -75.09
C VAL A 61 -8.08 -1.08 -74.86
N ASP A 62 -7.82 -2.13 -75.65
CA ASP A 62 -8.48 -3.43 -75.52
C ASP A 62 -8.32 -3.94 -74.08
N LYS A 63 -9.43 -4.21 -73.40
CA LYS A 63 -9.40 -4.64 -71.99
C LYS A 63 -8.74 -6.02 -71.83
N ASP A 64 -8.64 -6.76 -72.92
CA ASP A 64 -8.05 -8.09 -72.99
C ASP A 64 -6.58 -8.08 -73.47
N ASP A 65 -5.97 -6.90 -73.65
CA ASP A 65 -4.54 -6.78 -73.98
C ASP A 65 -3.67 -7.22 -72.79
N PRO A 66 -2.77 -8.22 -72.94
CA PRO A 66 -1.90 -8.68 -71.87
C PRO A 66 -1.00 -7.59 -71.28
N LEU A 67 -0.75 -6.49 -72.01
CA LEU A 67 0.04 -5.37 -71.51
C LEU A 67 -0.68 -4.57 -70.41
N MET A 68 -2.02 -4.47 -70.44
CA MET A 68 -2.80 -3.81 -69.37
C MET A 68 -2.77 -4.57 -68.05
N LYS A 69 -2.70 -5.91 -68.10
CA LYS A 69 -2.46 -6.76 -66.91
C LYS A 69 -1.08 -6.53 -66.29
N ILE A 70 -0.11 -6.02 -67.06
CA ILE A 70 1.24 -5.72 -66.59
C ILE A 70 1.31 -4.29 -66.03
N ILE A 71 0.63 -3.31 -66.64
CA ILE A 71 0.58 -1.93 -66.14
C ILE A 71 -0.20 -1.84 -64.81
N HIS A 72 -1.27 -2.61 -64.65
CA HIS A 72 -1.94 -2.82 -63.35
C HIS A 72 -1.30 -3.96 -62.53
N GLY A 73 -0.24 -4.57 -63.03
CA GLY A 73 0.51 -5.68 -62.44
C GLY A 73 1.37 -5.26 -61.26
N GLY A 74 0.73 -4.71 -60.22
CA GLY A 74 1.38 -4.24 -59.00
C GLY A 74 0.47 -4.05 -57.78
N SER A 75 -0.80 -4.48 -57.81
CA SER A 75 -1.62 -4.57 -56.58
C SER A 75 -2.23 -5.96 -56.44
N ILE A 76 -1.47 -6.87 -55.83
CA ILE A 76 -1.92 -8.17 -55.30
C ILE A 76 -2.90 -8.00 -54.11
N VAL A 77 -3.25 -6.76 -53.76
CA VAL A 77 -4.04 -6.43 -52.56
C VAL A 77 -5.55 -6.48 -52.82
N ASP A 78 -6.01 -6.30 -54.06
CA ASP A 78 -7.46 -6.14 -54.32
C ASP A 78 -8.23 -7.42 -54.67
N GLU A 79 -7.57 -8.54 -55.02
CA GLU A 79 -8.26 -9.78 -55.47
C GLU A 79 -8.41 -10.87 -54.39
N SER A 80 -7.74 -10.76 -53.24
CA SER A 80 -7.96 -11.76 -52.19
C SER A 80 -9.23 -11.41 -51.40
N GLU A 81 -10.29 -12.19 -51.59
CA GLU A 81 -11.49 -12.19 -50.74
C GLU A 81 -11.19 -12.03 -49.23
N PRO A 82 -10.17 -12.69 -48.63
CA PRO A 82 -9.84 -12.48 -47.23
C PRO A 82 -9.44 -11.05 -46.90
N LEU A 83 -8.67 -10.34 -47.74
CA LEU A 83 -8.26 -8.96 -47.47
C LEU A 83 -9.44 -8.00 -47.51
N ARG A 84 -10.38 -8.17 -48.45
CA ARG A 84 -11.62 -7.37 -48.47
C ARG A 84 -12.49 -7.62 -47.23
N LYS A 85 -12.60 -8.88 -46.78
CA LYS A 85 -13.31 -9.25 -45.55
C LYS A 85 -12.62 -8.66 -44.31
N ILE A 86 -11.29 -8.61 -44.29
CA ILE A 86 -10.51 -7.97 -43.21
C ILE A 86 -10.71 -6.46 -43.23
N HIS A 87 -10.61 -5.82 -44.39
CA HIS A 87 -10.81 -4.38 -44.55
C HIS A 87 -12.22 -3.94 -44.12
N GLY A 88 -13.26 -4.70 -44.51
CA GLY A 88 -14.64 -4.44 -44.06
C GLY A 88 -14.82 -4.57 -42.55
N LYS A 89 -14.14 -5.52 -41.91
CA LYS A 89 -14.18 -5.73 -40.45
C LYS A 89 -13.25 -4.79 -39.67
N LEU A 90 -12.33 -4.10 -40.34
CA LEU A 90 -11.31 -3.29 -39.68
C LEU A 90 -11.94 -2.16 -38.85
N GLN A 91 -13.02 -1.55 -39.34
CA GLN A 91 -13.74 -0.51 -38.61
C GLN A 91 -14.39 -1.07 -37.34
N ASP A 92 -14.98 -2.26 -37.40
CA ASP A 92 -15.60 -2.92 -36.24
C ASP A 92 -14.55 -3.33 -35.21
N VAL A 93 -13.41 -3.87 -35.65
CA VAL A 93 -12.31 -4.28 -34.76
C VAL A 93 -11.69 -3.06 -34.10
N THR A 94 -11.37 -2.01 -34.85
CA THR A 94 -10.82 -0.77 -34.28
C THR A 94 -11.81 -0.08 -33.33
N PHE A 95 -13.12 -0.15 -33.59
CA PHE A 95 -14.15 0.30 -32.67
C PHE A 95 -14.19 -0.55 -31.39
N GLN A 96 -14.16 -1.88 -31.53
CA GLN A 96 -14.13 -2.80 -30.39
C GLN A 96 -12.87 -2.64 -29.53
N GLU A 97 -11.72 -2.37 -30.14
CA GLU A 97 -10.47 -2.10 -29.42
C GLU A 97 -10.55 -0.78 -28.65
N LYS A 98 -11.00 0.30 -29.31
CA LYS A 98 -11.18 1.61 -28.67
C LYS A 98 -12.17 1.58 -27.51
N HIS A 99 -13.24 0.78 -27.63
CA HIS A 99 -14.32 0.72 -26.65
C HIS A 99 -14.40 -0.61 -25.89
N ARG A 100 -13.28 -1.34 -25.78
CA ARG A 100 -13.25 -2.69 -25.21
C ARG A 100 -13.77 -2.73 -23.78
N GLU A 101 -13.38 -1.74 -22.97
CA GLU A 101 -13.76 -1.58 -21.57
C GLU A 101 -15.29 -1.40 -21.46
N GLN A 102 -15.88 -0.46 -22.23
CA GLN A 102 -17.32 -0.20 -22.19
C GLN A 102 -18.13 -1.40 -22.72
N LEU A 103 -17.64 -2.04 -23.78
CA LEU A 103 -18.30 -3.23 -24.34
C LEU A 103 -18.26 -4.41 -23.38
N SER A 104 -17.20 -4.58 -22.59
CA SER A 104 -17.16 -5.63 -21.56
C SER A 104 -18.18 -5.42 -20.44
N ILE A 105 -18.49 -4.17 -20.11
CA ILE A 105 -19.49 -3.82 -19.09
C ILE A 105 -20.89 -4.10 -19.63
N THR A 106 -21.19 -3.65 -20.85
CA THR A 106 -22.50 -3.84 -21.48
C THR A 106 -22.79 -5.30 -21.82
N LYS A 107 -21.76 -6.07 -22.21
CA LYS A 107 -21.86 -7.52 -22.48
C LYS A 107 -21.76 -8.38 -21.22
N GLY A 108 -21.34 -7.81 -20.09
CA GLY A 108 -21.19 -8.51 -18.82
C GLY A 108 -22.54 -8.90 -18.19
N SER A 109 -22.57 -9.96 -17.37
CA SER A 109 -23.81 -10.39 -16.74
C SER A 109 -24.27 -9.42 -15.63
N VAL A 110 -25.59 -9.23 -15.53
CA VAL A 110 -26.24 -8.30 -14.57
C VAL A 110 -26.14 -8.80 -13.11
N ASN A 111 -25.59 -9.99 -12.86
CA ASN A 111 -25.54 -10.61 -11.52
C ASN A 111 -24.15 -10.58 -10.84
N THR A 112 -23.27 -9.69 -11.29
CA THR A 112 -21.93 -9.48 -10.70
C THR A 112 -21.98 -8.45 -9.57
N ASN A 113 -21.26 -8.73 -8.48
CA ASN A 113 -21.13 -7.80 -7.34
C ASN A 113 -20.57 -6.45 -7.82
N LYS A 114 -21.04 -5.34 -7.23
CA LYS A 114 -20.60 -3.97 -7.56
C LYS A 114 -19.07 -3.85 -7.61
N HIS A 115 -18.38 -4.38 -6.61
CA HIS A 115 -16.92 -4.37 -6.54
C HIS A 115 -16.24 -5.08 -7.72
N ALA A 116 -16.81 -6.19 -8.21
CA ALA A 116 -16.27 -6.89 -9.38
C ALA A 116 -16.46 -6.09 -10.66
N ARG A 117 -17.57 -5.34 -10.78
CA ARG A 117 -17.78 -4.39 -11.88
C ARG A 117 -16.82 -3.22 -11.82
N ASP A 118 -16.60 -2.66 -10.63
CA ASP A 118 -15.69 -1.53 -10.44
C ASP A 118 -14.23 -1.92 -10.75
N ILE A 119 -13.80 -3.15 -10.43
CA ILE A 119 -12.48 -3.66 -10.85
C ILE A 119 -12.42 -3.85 -12.37
N ALA A 120 -13.44 -4.47 -12.97
CA ALA A 120 -13.45 -4.73 -14.41
C ALA A 120 -13.52 -3.44 -15.25
N SER A 121 -14.12 -2.37 -14.73
CA SER A 121 -14.18 -1.05 -15.36
C SER A 121 -12.99 -0.16 -15.04
N SER A 122 -12.18 -0.50 -14.02
CA SER A 122 -10.99 0.26 -13.66
C SER A 122 -9.90 0.18 -14.74
N LYS A 123 -9.10 1.24 -14.84
CA LYS A 123 -7.97 1.26 -15.78
C LYS A 123 -6.93 0.22 -15.35
N SER A 124 -6.42 -0.56 -16.30
CA SER A 124 -5.29 -1.46 -16.05
C SER A 124 -4.07 -0.67 -15.58
N TRP A 125 -3.35 -1.20 -14.59
CA TRP A 125 -2.14 -0.60 -14.05
C TRP A 125 -1.08 -0.37 -15.14
N SER A 126 -0.65 0.88 -15.33
CA SER A 126 0.33 1.27 -16.36
C SER A 126 1.74 1.53 -15.80
N GLY A 127 1.98 1.30 -14.51
CA GLY A 127 3.21 1.68 -13.80
C GLY A 127 3.04 2.94 -12.95
N ASP A 128 2.28 3.90 -13.47
CA ASP A 128 1.96 5.16 -12.81
C ASP A 128 0.49 5.19 -12.36
N GLU A 129 0.25 5.62 -11.11
CA GLU A 129 -1.09 5.79 -10.55
C GLU A 129 -1.75 7.08 -11.11
N HIS A 130 -3.05 7.03 -11.41
CA HIS A 130 -3.78 8.21 -11.88
C HIS A 130 -4.03 9.19 -10.71
N VAL A 131 -3.98 10.51 -10.98
CA VAL A 131 -4.13 11.56 -9.95
C VAL A 131 -5.39 11.38 -9.09
N LEU A 132 -6.52 11.03 -9.70
CA LEU A 132 -7.76 10.77 -8.96
C LEU A 132 -7.67 9.58 -8.01
N ASP A 133 -6.95 8.52 -8.41
CA ASP A 133 -6.75 7.33 -7.59
C ASP A 133 -5.79 7.63 -6.43
N THR A 134 -4.73 8.41 -6.69
CA THR A 134 -3.83 8.90 -5.63
C THR A 134 -4.57 9.76 -4.60
N ALA A 135 -5.45 10.67 -5.04
CA ALA A 135 -6.24 11.51 -4.15
C ALA A 135 -7.26 10.70 -3.35
N LEU A 136 -7.92 9.73 -3.97
CA LEU A 136 -8.85 8.82 -3.30
C LEU A 136 -8.12 7.96 -2.25
N ARG A 137 -6.93 7.47 -2.57
CA ARG A 137 -6.06 6.78 -1.61
C ARG A 137 -5.66 7.66 -0.45
N MET A 138 -5.26 8.92 -0.68
CA MET A 138 -4.94 9.88 0.39
C MET A 138 -6.14 10.15 1.30
N VAL A 139 -7.34 10.25 0.73
CA VAL A 139 -8.58 10.43 1.52
C VAL A 139 -8.89 9.18 2.34
N LEU A 140 -8.76 7.97 1.76
CA LEU A 140 -8.99 6.71 2.47
C LEU A 140 -7.93 6.46 3.56
N ASP A 141 -6.66 6.80 3.29
CA ASP A 141 -5.57 6.68 4.27
C ASP A 141 -5.69 7.74 5.39
N SER A 142 -6.36 8.87 5.14
CA SER A 142 -6.64 9.90 6.16
C SER A 142 -7.75 9.50 7.15
N ALA A 143 -8.62 8.55 6.79
CA ALA A 143 -9.62 8.04 7.69
C ALA A 143 -8.97 7.12 8.73
N PRO A 144 -9.31 7.25 10.03
CA PRO A 144 -8.73 6.40 11.05
C PRO A 144 -9.07 4.93 10.76
N LYS A 145 -8.04 4.11 10.58
CA LYS A 145 -8.20 2.66 10.39
C LYS A 145 -8.92 2.10 11.62
N ALA A 146 -9.94 1.27 11.39
CA ALA A 146 -10.66 0.61 12.47
C ALA A 146 -9.65 -0.13 13.37
N ILE A 147 -9.63 0.22 14.65
CA ILE A 147 -8.75 -0.40 15.63
C ILE A 147 -9.13 -1.88 15.72
N PRO A 148 -8.21 -2.83 15.48
CA PRO A 148 -8.49 -4.23 15.71
C PRO A 148 -8.73 -4.39 17.22
N MET A 149 -9.97 -4.67 17.60
CA MET A 149 -10.30 -5.00 18.98
C MET A 149 -9.45 -6.21 19.39
N PRO A 150 -8.70 -6.15 20.50
CA PRO A 150 -7.86 -7.25 20.94
C PRO A 150 -8.73 -8.45 21.34
N ASN A 151 -8.61 -9.54 20.59
CA ASN A 151 -9.04 -10.92 20.89
C ASN A 151 -10.10 -11.09 21.99
N GLY A 152 -11.33 -10.68 21.69
CA GLY A 152 -12.53 -11.23 22.30
C GLY A 152 -13.11 -12.32 21.39
N SER A 153 -12.75 -13.59 21.65
CA SER A 153 -13.43 -14.82 21.21
C SER A 153 -14.47 -14.67 20.08
N VAL A 154 -14.01 -14.78 18.83
CA VAL A 154 -14.87 -14.91 17.66
C VAL A 154 -15.51 -16.30 17.64
N ASN A 155 -16.63 -16.44 18.34
CA ASN A 155 -17.65 -17.43 18.00
C ASN A 155 -18.70 -16.76 17.11
N ASN A 156 -18.29 -16.22 15.95
CA ASN A 156 -19.21 -15.92 14.86
C ASN A 156 -19.58 -17.23 14.15
N ARG A 157 -20.33 -18.06 14.88
CA ARG A 157 -21.15 -19.10 14.29
C ARG A 157 -22.35 -18.38 13.69
N PHE A 158 -22.34 -18.17 12.37
CA PHE A 158 -23.54 -17.87 11.61
C PHE A 158 -24.58 -18.96 11.89
N LYS A 159 -25.42 -18.74 12.90
CA LYS A 159 -26.61 -19.54 13.11
C LYS A 159 -27.64 -19.02 12.12
N ASN A 160 -27.84 -19.80 11.06
CA ASN A 160 -29.13 -19.86 10.38
C ASN A 160 -30.20 -19.98 11.47
N THR A 161 -30.90 -18.88 11.77
CA THR A 161 -32.08 -18.93 12.62
C THR A 161 -33.19 -19.56 11.79
N SER A 162 -33.25 -20.89 11.82
CA SER A 162 -34.50 -21.59 11.54
C SER A 162 -35.58 -20.94 12.39
N ARG A 163 -36.61 -20.37 11.75
CA ARG A 163 -37.76 -19.75 12.42
C ARG A 163 -38.33 -20.77 13.41
N ARG A 164 -38.10 -20.55 14.70
CA ARG A 164 -38.84 -21.28 15.74
C ARG A 164 -40.32 -20.94 15.54
N LYS A 165 -41.16 -21.96 15.33
CA LYS A 165 -42.61 -21.78 15.29
C LYS A 165 -43.03 -21.31 16.69
N LEU A 166 -43.31 -20.01 16.84
CA LEU A 166 -43.86 -19.44 18.08
C LEU A 166 -45.12 -20.21 18.49
N SER A 167 -45.21 -20.54 19.78
CA SER A 167 -46.38 -21.19 20.37
C SER A 167 -47.63 -20.33 20.14
N VAL A 168 -48.82 -20.94 20.06
CA VAL A 168 -50.09 -20.18 19.94
C VAL A 168 -50.24 -19.19 21.10
N GLN A 169 -49.73 -19.56 22.27
CA GLN A 169 -49.67 -18.70 23.45
C GLN A 169 -48.80 -17.45 23.21
N ASP A 170 -47.56 -17.61 22.73
CA ASP A 170 -46.67 -16.48 22.41
C ASP A 170 -47.26 -15.57 21.34
N ARG A 171 -48.03 -16.14 20.39
CA ARG A 171 -48.72 -15.35 19.36
C ARG A 171 -49.86 -14.54 19.96
N LEU A 172 -50.64 -15.10 20.87
CA LEU A 172 -51.71 -14.39 21.55
C LEU A 172 -51.16 -13.30 22.48
N GLU A 173 -50.06 -13.57 23.18
CA GLU A 173 -49.36 -12.58 24.00
C GLU A 173 -48.85 -11.41 23.15
N GLN A 174 -48.21 -11.69 22.01
CA GLN A 174 -47.80 -10.65 21.06
C GLN A 174 -48.97 -9.87 20.46
N VAL A 175 -50.13 -10.49 20.27
CA VAL A 175 -51.35 -9.80 19.80
C VAL A 175 -51.92 -8.92 20.91
N GLN A 176 -51.98 -9.41 22.15
CA GLN A 176 -52.39 -8.64 23.32
C GLN A 176 -51.48 -7.42 23.52
N ASP A 177 -50.17 -7.61 23.49
CA ASP A 177 -49.18 -6.53 23.57
C ASP A 177 -49.36 -5.49 22.47
N LYS A 178 -49.65 -5.92 21.24
CA LYS A 178 -49.95 -5.00 20.13
C LYS A 178 -51.24 -4.23 20.35
N THR A 179 -52.29 -4.87 20.88
CA THR A 179 -53.54 -4.16 21.20
C THR A 179 -53.40 -3.21 22.38
N MET A 180 -52.55 -3.53 23.36
CA MET A 180 -52.26 -2.66 24.49
C MET A 180 -51.46 -1.43 24.04
N ARG A 181 -50.47 -1.63 23.15
CA ARG A 181 -49.73 -0.54 22.51
C ARG A 181 -50.66 0.38 21.71
N TYR A 182 -51.55 -0.18 20.90
CA TYR A 182 -52.52 0.61 20.13
C TYR A 182 -53.51 1.40 21.01
N LYS A 183 -53.87 0.87 22.18
CA LYS A 183 -54.67 1.60 23.18
C LYS A 183 -53.89 2.72 23.86
N GLN A 184 -52.59 2.50 24.11
CA GLN A 184 -51.67 3.54 24.61
C GLN A 184 -51.47 4.67 23.58
N ASP A 185 -51.36 4.30 22.31
CA ASP A 185 -51.26 5.22 21.17
C ASP A 185 -52.57 5.99 20.91
N LEU A 186 -53.67 5.67 21.61
CA LEU A 186 -54.92 6.45 21.56
C LEU A 186 -54.94 7.59 22.59
N SER A 187 -54.04 7.56 23.60
CA SER A 187 -53.90 8.56 24.66
C SER A 187 -52.71 9.51 24.45
N THR A 188 -52.46 9.88 23.19
CA THR A 188 -51.20 10.46 22.69
C THR A 188 -50.88 11.87 23.14
N ASP A 189 -51.86 12.69 23.50
CA ASP A 189 -51.61 14.13 23.74
C ASP A 189 -50.66 14.45 24.90
N GLU A 190 -50.63 13.61 25.95
CA GLU A 190 -49.77 13.86 27.12
C GLU A 190 -48.36 13.27 26.95
N ILE A 191 -48.25 12.14 26.27
CA ILE A 191 -46.99 11.48 25.97
C ILE A 191 -46.24 12.27 24.89
N GLU A 192 -46.93 12.72 23.84
CA GLU A 192 -46.36 13.57 22.80
C GLU A 192 -45.84 14.89 23.37
N LYS A 193 -46.54 15.52 24.32
CA LYS A 193 -46.04 16.74 24.99
C LYS A 193 -44.78 16.49 25.80
N ARG A 194 -44.70 15.35 26.50
CA ARG A 194 -43.54 14.96 27.30
C ARG A 194 -42.34 14.61 26.42
N GLU A 195 -42.57 13.84 25.36
CA GLU A 195 -41.57 13.47 24.37
C GLU A 195 -41.12 14.68 23.56
N ALA A 196 -42.03 15.59 23.19
CA ALA A 196 -41.69 16.84 22.52
C ALA A 196 -40.87 17.77 23.41
N ALA A 197 -41.13 17.82 24.72
CA ALA A 197 -40.31 18.58 25.67
C ALA A 197 -38.91 17.98 25.81
N ALA A 198 -38.81 16.65 25.92
CA ALA A 198 -37.53 15.94 25.97
C ALA A 198 -36.74 16.10 24.65
N PHE A 199 -37.41 15.99 23.50
CA PHE A 199 -36.82 16.27 22.19
C PHE A 199 -36.37 17.72 22.09
N ARG A 200 -37.19 18.69 22.51
CA ARG A 200 -36.82 20.11 22.50
C ARG A 200 -35.58 20.38 23.35
N ALA A 201 -35.46 19.73 24.51
CA ALA A 201 -34.26 19.79 25.34
C ALA A 201 -33.02 19.21 24.60
N LEU A 202 -33.14 18.01 24.01
CA LEU A 202 -32.06 17.40 23.22
C LEU A 202 -31.66 18.24 22.00
N TYR A 203 -32.61 18.89 21.34
CA TYR A 203 -32.35 19.81 20.23
C TYR A 203 -31.66 21.10 20.72
N THR A 204 -32.02 21.64 21.87
CA THR A 204 -31.31 22.81 22.44
C THR A 204 -29.87 22.49 22.79
N GLU A 205 -29.57 21.29 23.29
CA GLU A 205 -28.19 20.85 23.55
C GLU A 205 -27.38 20.67 22.25
N LYS A 206 -28.00 20.19 21.18
CA LYS A 206 -27.32 19.88 19.92
C LYS A 206 -27.08 21.11 19.03
N PHE A 207 -27.98 22.09 19.05
CA PHE A 207 -27.97 23.22 18.09
C PHE A 207 -27.54 24.57 18.66
N THR A 208 -27.28 24.68 19.97
CA THR A 208 -26.59 25.86 20.51
C THR A 208 -25.10 25.82 20.14
N PRO A 209 -24.51 26.91 19.61
CA PRO A 209 -23.10 26.93 19.23
C PRO A 209 -22.21 26.64 20.44
N ILE A 210 -21.07 25.97 20.19
CA ILE A 210 -20.16 25.35 21.17
C ILE A 210 -19.51 26.33 22.19
N GLY A 211 -19.87 27.61 22.18
CA GLY A 211 -19.39 28.63 23.12
C GLY A 211 -20.47 29.45 23.84
N SER A 212 -21.77 29.13 23.70
CA SER A 212 -22.82 29.85 24.45
C SER A 212 -22.76 29.49 25.95
N PHE A 213 -22.69 30.49 26.82
CA PHE A 213 -22.64 30.31 28.28
C PHE A 213 -23.78 29.45 28.82
N GLU A 214 -24.95 29.49 28.19
CA GLU A 214 -26.10 28.67 28.57
C GLU A 214 -25.88 27.18 28.28
N LYS A 215 -25.20 26.85 27.19
CA LYS A 215 -24.83 25.46 26.86
C LYS A 215 -23.75 24.93 27.80
N LEU A 216 -22.78 25.76 28.17
CA LEU A 216 -21.77 25.37 29.15
C LEU A 216 -22.39 25.17 30.53
N ARG A 217 -23.38 25.99 30.91
CA ARG A 217 -24.17 25.78 32.13
C ARG A 217 -24.98 24.48 32.06
N SER A 218 -25.71 24.22 30.98
CA SER A 218 -26.52 22.98 30.88
C SER A 218 -25.66 21.71 30.88
N VAL A 219 -24.51 21.72 30.19
CA VAL A 219 -23.56 20.60 30.19
C VAL A 219 -22.89 20.45 31.56
N ALA A 220 -22.55 21.56 32.22
CA ALA A 220 -22.02 21.52 33.58
C ALA A 220 -23.05 20.96 34.56
N ASP A 221 -24.31 21.41 34.49
CA ASP A 221 -25.40 20.96 35.35
C ASP A 221 -25.72 19.47 35.13
N ALA A 222 -25.77 19.01 33.87
CA ALA A 222 -25.95 17.59 33.55
C ALA A 222 -24.80 16.74 34.12
N ARG A 223 -23.56 17.25 34.06
CA ARG A 223 -22.39 16.56 34.60
C ARG A 223 -22.34 16.61 36.13
N ILE A 224 -22.79 17.70 36.75
CA ILE A 224 -22.96 17.84 38.20
C ILE A 224 -24.00 16.81 38.67
N GLU A 225 -25.14 16.72 37.99
CA GLU A 225 -26.21 15.79 38.36
C GLU A 225 -25.80 14.32 38.16
N GLU A 226 -25.04 14.02 37.10
CA GLU A 226 -24.45 12.69 36.89
C GLU A 226 -23.43 12.34 37.99
N SER A 227 -22.58 13.29 38.39
CA SER A 227 -21.64 13.12 39.51
C SER A 227 -22.32 13.01 40.88
N ILE A 228 -23.46 13.70 41.09
CA ILE A 228 -24.32 13.54 42.28
C ILE A 228 -24.92 12.13 42.30
N LYS A 229 -25.47 11.66 41.18
CA LYS A 229 -26.02 10.29 41.04
C LYS A 229 -24.97 9.21 41.27
N ARG A 230 -23.72 9.44 40.84
CA ARG A 230 -22.57 8.57 41.11
C ARG A 230 -22.07 8.65 42.57
N GLY A 231 -22.60 9.55 43.38
CA GLY A 231 -22.21 9.73 44.79
C GLY A 231 -20.82 10.35 44.98
N GLU A 232 -20.25 11.00 43.96
CA GLU A 232 -18.90 11.58 44.03
C GLU A 232 -18.81 12.72 45.05
N PHE A 233 -19.91 13.46 45.23
CA PHE A 233 -20.06 14.53 46.20
C PHE A 233 -20.23 14.05 47.65
N ASN A 234 -20.47 12.76 47.88
CA ASN A 234 -20.60 12.21 49.24
C ASN A 234 -19.24 11.92 49.88
N SER A 235 -18.14 11.96 49.12
CA SER A 235 -16.79 11.74 49.65
C SER A 235 -16.14 13.06 50.09
N THR A 236 -16.05 13.27 51.40
CA THR A 236 -15.37 14.45 52.00
C THR A 236 -13.91 14.59 51.57
N LYS A 237 -13.27 13.49 51.14
CA LYS A 237 -11.92 13.46 50.56
C LYS A 237 -11.82 14.11 49.18
N LYS A 238 -12.88 14.11 48.35
CA LYS A 238 -12.89 14.81 47.04
C LYS A 238 -13.34 16.27 47.16
N LEU A 239 -14.16 16.58 48.17
CA LEU A 239 -14.69 17.94 48.42
C LEU A 239 -13.62 18.91 48.92
N HIS A 240 -12.63 18.43 49.67
CA HIS A 240 -11.47 19.23 50.02
C HIS A 240 -10.46 19.16 48.88
N GLY A 241 -9.91 20.30 48.46
CA GLY A 241 -8.89 20.33 47.41
C GLY A 241 -7.76 19.36 47.77
N LYS A 242 -7.49 18.38 46.91
CA LYS A 242 -6.28 17.57 47.04
C LYS A 242 -5.12 18.56 47.00
N LYS A 243 -4.17 18.47 47.93
CA LYS A 243 -2.92 19.21 47.81
C LYS A 243 -2.40 18.93 46.41
N VAL A 244 -2.27 19.98 45.59
CA VAL A 244 -1.56 19.84 44.34
C VAL A 244 -0.19 19.29 44.74
N ASP A 245 0.24 18.21 44.10
CA ASP A 245 1.56 17.65 44.31
C ASP A 245 2.57 18.65 43.70
N VAL A 246 2.73 19.81 44.34
CA VAL A 246 3.76 20.83 44.06
C VAL A 246 5.07 20.43 44.75
N SER A 247 5.14 19.22 45.28
CA SER A 247 6.38 18.65 45.77
C SER A 247 7.27 18.41 44.57
N ASN A 248 7.97 19.46 44.16
CA ASN A 248 9.13 19.33 43.32
C ASN A 248 10.17 18.67 44.21
N GLU A 249 10.23 17.34 44.18
CA GLU A 249 11.15 16.56 45.02
C GLU A 249 12.62 17.00 44.82
N ASN A 250 12.88 17.67 43.69
CA ASN A 250 14.16 18.27 43.36
C ASN A 250 14.15 19.79 43.60
N ALA A 251 14.81 20.23 44.67
CA ALA A 251 15.01 21.66 44.98
C ALA A 251 15.74 22.45 43.88
N HIS A 252 16.45 21.75 42.99
CA HIS A 252 17.22 22.33 41.90
C HIS A 252 16.43 22.55 40.61
N LEU A 253 15.20 22.06 40.51
CA LEU A 253 14.35 22.28 39.35
C LEU A 253 13.47 23.50 39.59
N ASP A 254 13.47 24.44 38.65
CA ASP A 254 12.52 25.55 38.71
C ASP A 254 11.09 25.04 38.48
N ARG A 255 10.10 25.70 39.06
CA ARG A 255 8.67 25.35 38.97
C ARG A 255 8.20 25.27 37.51
N THR A 256 8.73 26.12 36.64
CA THR A 256 8.44 26.10 35.20
C THR A 256 8.95 24.83 34.54
N THR A 257 10.22 24.48 34.78
CA THR A 257 10.87 23.27 34.24
C THR A 257 10.19 22.00 34.71
N TYR A 258 9.81 21.94 35.99
CA TYR A 258 9.04 20.83 36.55
C TYR A 258 7.69 20.67 35.85
N HIS A 259 6.95 21.76 35.66
CA HIS A 259 5.64 21.71 35.01
C HIS A 259 5.76 21.30 33.53
N LEU A 260 6.74 21.83 32.80
CA LEU A 260 7.02 21.44 31.42
C LEU A 260 7.36 19.95 31.31
N ASN A 261 8.22 19.43 32.19
CA ASN A 261 8.56 18.01 32.21
C ASN A 261 7.33 17.14 32.52
N ASN A 262 6.47 17.54 33.45
CA ASN A 262 5.21 16.84 33.72
C ASN A 262 4.25 16.87 32.52
N ILE A 263 4.17 17.98 31.79
CA ILE A 263 3.36 18.06 30.56
C ILE A 263 3.89 17.05 29.52
N LEU A 264 5.21 17.01 29.29
CA LEU A 264 5.82 16.06 28.35
C LEU A 264 5.55 14.60 28.73
N VAL A 265 5.71 14.26 30.01
CA VAL A 265 5.42 12.92 30.54
C VAL A 265 3.94 12.57 30.37
N ASN A 266 3.03 13.48 30.74
CA ASN A 266 1.59 13.25 30.62
C ASN A 266 1.14 13.10 29.16
N GLN A 267 1.81 13.77 28.23
CA GLN A 267 1.56 13.64 26.80
C GLN A 267 2.24 12.41 26.18
N ASN A 268 3.03 11.64 26.95
CA ASN A 268 3.89 10.55 26.48
C ASN A 268 4.81 10.99 25.33
N ILE A 269 5.27 12.25 25.35
CA ILE A 269 6.17 12.81 24.34
C ILE A 269 7.59 12.73 24.85
N VAL A 270 8.45 12.16 24.03
CA VAL A 270 9.87 12.00 24.30
C VAL A 270 10.65 12.98 23.42
N PRO A 271 11.71 13.65 23.93
CA PRO A 271 12.56 14.49 23.10
C PRO A 271 13.04 13.75 21.83
N PRO A 272 13.11 14.43 20.66
CA PRO A 272 13.43 13.78 19.39
C PRO A 272 14.74 12.99 19.38
N TRP A 273 15.75 13.46 20.12
CA TRP A 273 17.04 12.76 20.21
C TRP A 273 16.95 11.44 20.98
N ILE A 274 16.04 11.31 21.96
CA ILE A 274 15.85 10.06 22.73
C ILE A 274 15.14 9.02 21.85
N GLU A 275 14.16 9.42 21.03
CA GLU A 275 13.56 8.52 20.05
C GLU A 275 14.62 7.99 19.07
N LYS A 276 15.46 8.90 18.54
CA LYS A 276 16.60 8.52 17.70
C LYS A 276 17.63 7.68 18.44
N GLN A 277 17.84 7.90 19.73
CA GLN A 277 18.76 7.09 20.54
C GLN A 277 18.35 5.62 20.52
N GLY A 278 17.06 5.35 20.68
CA GLY A 278 16.50 3.99 20.60
C GLY A 278 16.79 3.35 19.26
N SER A 279 16.44 4.03 18.16
CA SER A 279 16.69 3.56 16.79
C SER A 279 18.18 3.30 16.52
N VAL A 280 19.05 4.26 16.82
CA VAL A 280 20.51 4.13 16.61
C VAL A 280 21.10 2.98 17.45
N SER A 281 20.65 2.82 18.69
CA SER A 281 21.13 1.73 19.54
C SER A 281 20.71 0.35 19.03
N SER A 282 19.47 0.22 18.55
CA SER A 282 18.95 -1.00 17.94
C SER A 282 19.70 -1.35 16.66
N ASP A 283 19.92 -0.37 15.79
CA ASP A 283 20.66 -0.55 14.53
C ASP A 283 22.10 -1.01 14.77
N ILE A 284 22.79 -0.40 15.74
CA ILE A 284 24.15 -0.80 16.13
C ILE A 284 24.17 -2.22 16.71
N ALA A 285 23.19 -2.56 17.56
CA ALA A 285 23.07 -3.89 18.15
C ALA A 285 22.80 -4.96 17.08
N ALA A 286 21.89 -4.68 16.14
CA ALA A 286 21.59 -5.56 15.02
C ALA A 286 22.80 -5.76 14.12
N PHE A 287 23.53 -4.70 13.78
CA PHE A 287 24.77 -4.76 13.01
C PHE A 287 25.83 -5.63 13.69
N ARG A 288 26.06 -5.43 14.99
CA ARG A 288 27.03 -6.23 15.76
C ARG A 288 26.61 -7.70 15.83
N LYS A 289 25.32 -7.98 16.05
CA LYS A 289 24.79 -9.35 16.03
C LYS A 289 25.00 -10.02 14.66
N GLN A 290 24.81 -9.29 13.57
CA GLN A 290 25.09 -9.79 12.22
C GLN A 290 26.58 -10.08 12.00
N LEU A 291 27.49 -9.24 12.50
CA LEU A 291 28.93 -9.50 12.43
C LEU A 291 29.32 -10.75 13.20
N VAL A 292 28.82 -10.91 14.43
CA VAL A 292 29.06 -12.10 15.26
C VAL A 292 28.55 -13.34 14.54
N GLY A 293 27.30 -13.34 14.06
CA GLY A 293 26.73 -14.49 13.36
C GLY A 293 27.48 -14.85 12.06
N LYS A 294 28.01 -13.86 11.33
CA LYS A 294 28.87 -14.12 10.15
C LYS A 294 30.19 -14.77 10.54
N LEU A 295 30.81 -14.35 11.64
CA LEU A 295 32.05 -14.93 12.14
C LEU A 295 31.82 -16.36 12.62
N GLU A 296 30.75 -16.58 13.40
CA GLU A 296 30.33 -17.91 13.88
C GLU A 296 30.08 -18.86 12.69
N ALA A 297 29.38 -18.41 11.65
CA ALA A 297 29.14 -19.20 10.46
C ALA A 297 30.44 -19.59 9.74
N GLU A 298 31.41 -18.68 9.61
CA GLU A 298 32.71 -19.01 9.05
C GLU A 298 33.48 -20.01 9.90
N LEU A 299 33.48 -19.85 11.23
CA LEU A 299 34.11 -20.81 12.13
C LEU A 299 33.54 -22.21 11.94
N LEU A 300 32.21 -22.32 11.90
CA LEU A 300 31.54 -23.59 11.66
C LEU A 300 31.84 -24.17 10.29
N ASN A 301 31.90 -23.33 9.25
CA ASN A 301 32.27 -23.78 7.92
C ASN A 301 33.71 -24.32 7.90
N GLN A 302 34.64 -23.66 8.57
CA GLN A 302 36.02 -24.14 8.68
C GLN A 302 36.10 -25.42 9.51
N MET A 303 35.35 -25.53 10.61
CA MET A 303 35.29 -26.74 11.41
C MET A 303 34.72 -27.94 10.64
N ARG A 304 33.66 -27.71 9.86
CA ARG A 304 33.06 -28.72 8.98
C ARG A 304 34.00 -29.14 7.86
N LYS A 305 34.70 -28.20 7.22
CA LYS A 305 35.73 -28.50 6.21
C LYS A 305 36.84 -29.40 6.76
N ARG A 306 37.21 -29.18 8.02
CA ARG A 306 38.19 -30.00 8.76
C ARG A 306 37.61 -31.30 9.36
N LYS A 307 36.31 -31.57 9.16
CA LYS A 307 35.59 -32.75 9.66
C LYS A 307 35.65 -32.95 11.18
N LEU A 308 35.73 -31.85 11.94
CA LEU A 308 35.81 -31.88 13.42
C LEU A 308 34.58 -32.50 14.10
N PHE A 309 33.44 -32.56 13.41
CA PHE A 309 32.20 -33.13 13.97
C PHE A 309 31.97 -34.60 13.58
N SER A 310 32.94 -35.26 12.92
CA SER A 310 32.80 -36.68 12.54
C SER A 310 32.93 -37.63 13.73
N HIS A 311 33.58 -37.18 14.79
CA HIS A 311 33.83 -37.96 16.00
C HIS A 311 33.26 -37.23 17.20
N ALA A 312 32.84 -37.99 18.21
CA ALA A 312 32.28 -37.47 19.44
C ALA A 312 33.40 -36.95 20.34
N TYR A 313 33.67 -35.65 20.29
CA TYR A 313 34.60 -34.98 21.20
C TYR A 313 33.83 -34.33 22.37
N ALA A 314 34.37 -34.43 23.59
CA ALA A 314 33.76 -33.82 24.77
C ALA A 314 34.05 -32.31 24.84
N THR A 315 35.27 -31.91 24.48
CA THR A 315 35.72 -30.51 24.50
C THR A 315 36.20 -30.07 23.11
N VAL A 316 36.13 -28.77 22.82
CA VAL A 316 36.68 -28.17 21.59
C VAL A 316 38.19 -28.37 21.50
N GLN A 317 38.88 -28.34 22.64
CA GLN A 317 40.32 -28.55 22.72
C GLN A 317 40.68 -29.95 22.22
N ASP A 318 40.02 -31.00 22.72
CA ASP A 318 40.23 -32.38 22.28
C ASP A 318 40.04 -32.54 20.75
N ALA A 319 39.04 -31.85 20.19
CA ALA A 319 38.78 -31.86 18.76
C ALA A 319 39.91 -31.17 17.98
N LEU A 320 40.44 -30.07 18.49
CA LEU A 320 41.52 -29.30 17.86
C LEU A 320 42.89 -29.98 18.00
N ASP A 321 43.13 -30.68 19.11
CA ASP A 321 44.33 -31.49 19.35
C ASP A 321 44.43 -32.62 18.31
N SER A 322 43.30 -33.18 17.87
CA SER A 322 43.27 -34.15 16.76
C SER A 322 43.81 -33.59 15.43
N ILE A 323 43.82 -32.26 15.28
CA ILE A 323 44.32 -31.52 14.11
C ILE A 323 45.68 -30.86 14.42
N ASN A 324 46.25 -31.10 15.60
CA ASN A 324 47.52 -30.52 16.06
C ASN A 324 47.54 -28.99 15.93
N THR A 325 46.46 -28.32 16.36
CA THR A 325 46.31 -26.86 16.26
C THR A 325 45.76 -26.28 17.56
N ASP A 326 46.34 -25.19 18.06
CA ASP A 326 45.82 -24.48 19.23
C ASP A 326 44.50 -23.74 18.94
N ARG A 327 43.67 -23.54 19.97
CA ARG A 327 42.41 -22.77 19.88
C ARG A 327 42.62 -21.37 19.30
N ASP A 328 43.60 -20.64 19.83
CA ASP A 328 43.82 -19.23 19.47
C ASP A 328 44.41 -19.10 18.06
N THR A 329 45.30 -20.01 17.68
CA THR A 329 45.88 -20.05 16.33
C THR A 329 44.81 -20.40 15.29
N PHE A 330 43.91 -21.35 15.60
CA PHE A 330 42.76 -21.65 14.77
C PHE A 330 41.86 -20.41 14.60
N LEU A 331 41.50 -19.75 15.69
CA LEU A 331 40.66 -18.55 15.67
C LEU A 331 41.31 -17.42 14.86
N ASP A 332 42.61 -17.20 15.02
CA ASP A 332 43.36 -16.19 14.25
C ASP A 332 43.39 -16.47 12.74
N THR A 333 43.60 -17.72 12.35
CA THR A 333 43.59 -18.10 10.92
C THR A 333 42.22 -17.90 10.29
N CYS A 334 41.16 -18.35 10.98
CA CYS A 334 39.78 -18.14 10.53
C CYS A 334 39.42 -16.65 10.45
N PHE A 335 39.79 -15.88 11.47
CA PHE A 335 39.52 -14.45 11.56
C PHE A 335 40.17 -13.69 10.40
N ARG A 336 41.44 -13.98 10.07
CA ARG A 336 42.14 -13.34 8.94
C ARG A 336 41.48 -13.64 7.59
N SER A 337 41.01 -14.86 7.38
CA SER A 337 40.29 -15.24 6.16
C SER A 337 38.93 -14.53 6.08
N TRP A 338 38.19 -14.52 7.18
CA TRP A 338 36.87 -13.89 7.28
C TRP A 338 36.91 -12.37 7.12
N CYS A 339 37.93 -11.71 7.69
CA CYS A 339 38.10 -10.27 7.59
C CYS A 339 38.07 -9.76 6.14
N LYS A 340 38.65 -10.52 5.20
CA LYS A 340 38.64 -10.19 3.77
C LYS A 340 37.24 -10.30 3.16
N SER A 341 36.51 -11.37 3.50
CA SER A 341 35.14 -11.62 3.05
C SER A 341 34.16 -10.54 3.54
N VAL A 342 34.39 -10.00 4.74
CA VAL A 342 33.48 -9.05 5.39
C VAL A 342 33.72 -7.59 5.04
N GLN A 343 34.85 -7.23 4.42
CA GLN A 343 35.14 -5.84 4.03
C GLN A 343 34.00 -5.14 3.25
N PRO A 344 33.39 -5.74 2.21
CA PRO A 344 32.31 -5.07 1.45
C PRO A 344 31.07 -4.78 2.31
N PHE A 345 30.79 -5.67 3.27
CA PHE A 345 29.70 -5.49 4.21
C PHE A 345 29.96 -4.34 5.19
N LEU A 346 31.19 -4.20 5.67
CA LEU A 346 31.58 -3.09 6.55
C LEU A 346 31.55 -1.75 5.82
N ASN A 347 32.12 -1.71 4.60
CA ASN A 347 32.20 -0.50 3.79
C ASN A 347 30.83 0.07 3.43
N SER A 348 29.79 -0.77 3.33
CA SER A 348 28.42 -0.33 3.08
C SER A 348 27.68 0.06 4.37
N ASN A 349 27.82 -0.72 5.45
CA ASN A 349 27.02 -0.52 6.66
C ASN A 349 27.57 0.56 7.59
N ILE A 350 28.90 0.69 7.71
CA ILE A 350 29.50 1.68 8.62
C ILE A 350 29.13 3.11 8.21
N PRO A 351 29.24 3.53 6.93
CA PRO A 351 28.80 4.88 6.53
C PRO A 351 27.32 5.14 6.78
N ARG A 352 26.45 4.12 6.57
CA ARG A 352 25.01 4.21 6.86
C ARG A 352 24.76 4.47 8.34
N LEU A 353 25.38 3.68 9.22
CA LEU A 353 25.23 3.82 10.68
C LEU A 353 25.86 5.13 11.19
N ASN A 354 27.01 5.53 10.65
CA ASN A 354 27.67 6.78 11.01
C ASN A 354 26.85 8.01 10.57
N SER A 355 26.12 7.93 9.46
CA SER A 355 25.17 8.99 9.05
C SER A 355 24.02 9.12 10.05
N GLY A 356 23.45 7.99 10.51
CA GLY A 356 22.45 7.96 11.57
C GLY A 356 22.97 8.55 12.89
N LEU A 357 24.17 8.13 13.31
CA LEU A 357 24.89 8.66 14.48
C LEU A 357 25.16 10.16 14.39
N ARG A 358 25.55 10.67 13.21
CA ARG A 358 25.73 12.11 12.99
C ARG A 358 24.44 12.87 13.22
N SER A 359 23.32 12.36 12.71
CA SER A 359 22.00 12.99 12.89
C SER A 359 21.55 12.98 14.36
N TYR A 360 21.93 11.94 15.11
CA TYR A 360 21.68 11.84 16.55
C TYR A 360 22.55 12.82 17.34
N ASN A 361 23.86 12.84 17.09
CA ASN A 361 24.80 13.70 17.80
C ASN A 361 24.50 15.19 17.61
N LEU A 362 23.96 15.58 16.45
CA LEU A 362 23.54 16.96 16.19
C LEU A 362 22.36 17.41 17.06
N GLN A 363 21.51 16.47 17.48
CA GLN A 363 20.32 16.73 18.31
C GLN A 363 20.58 16.47 19.79
N ALA A 364 21.55 15.62 20.12
CA ALA A 364 21.82 15.14 21.46
C ALA A 364 22.74 16.10 22.24
N PRO A 365 22.51 16.27 23.56
CA PRO A 365 23.42 17.01 24.42
C PRO A 365 24.81 16.34 24.47
N LEU A 366 25.87 17.14 24.69
CA LEU A 366 27.28 16.72 24.60
C LEU A 366 27.60 15.42 25.33
N HIS A 367 27.05 15.22 26.54
CA HIS A 367 27.32 14.04 27.37
C HIS A 367 26.67 12.75 26.84
N THR A 368 25.62 12.82 26.00
CA THR A 368 24.98 11.64 25.41
C THR A 368 25.43 11.34 23.98
N GLN A 369 26.26 12.21 23.39
CA GLN A 369 26.79 11.99 22.05
C GLN A 369 27.59 10.69 21.96
N LYS A 370 27.43 9.97 20.85
CA LYS A 370 28.06 8.67 20.60
C LYS A 370 29.23 8.83 19.64
N LEU A 371 30.28 8.03 19.84
CA LEU A 371 31.41 7.98 18.91
C LEU A 371 31.04 7.25 17.62
N TYR A 372 31.67 7.67 16.52
CA TYR A 372 31.53 6.99 15.23
C TYR A 372 32.11 5.58 15.27
N LEU A 373 31.50 4.70 14.46
CA LEU A 373 31.95 3.33 14.27
C LEU A 373 33.15 3.31 13.32
N VAL A 374 34.16 2.52 13.69
CA VAL A 374 35.38 2.28 12.90
C VAL A 374 35.48 0.79 12.64
N ALA A 375 35.82 0.41 11.40
CA ALA A 375 35.83 -0.98 10.95
C ALA A 375 36.71 -1.88 11.83
N ASP A 376 37.96 -1.49 12.05
CA ASP A 376 38.94 -2.27 12.81
C ASP A 376 38.47 -2.52 14.24
N ARG A 377 37.90 -1.49 14.88
CA ARG A 377 37.40 -1.58 16.25
C ARG A 377 36.20 -2.52 16.37
N GLU A 378 35.31 -2.51 15.38
CA GLU A 378 34.18 -3.44 15.37
C GLU A 378 34.63 -4.87 15.09
N LEU A 379 35.63 -5.09 14.21
CA LEU A 379 36.24 -6.39 13.96
C LEU A 379 36.90 -6.97 15.23
N GLU A 380 37.70 -6.17 15.94
CA GLU A 380 38.29 -6.57 17.22
C GLU A 380 37.23 -6.87 18.29
N ARG A 381 36.15 -6.08 18.33
CA ARG A 381 35.03 -6.35 19.24
C ARG A 381 34.39 -7.68 18.91
N THR A 382 34.12 -7.97 17.63
CA THR A 382 33.55 -9.25 17.22
C THR A 382 34.45 -10.41 17.62
N ARG A 383 35.77 -10.28 17.40
CA ARG A 383 36.76 -11.28 17.82
C ARG A 383 36.67 -11.60 19.31
N LYS A 384 36.60 -10.58 20.16
CA LYS A 384 36.53 -10.74 21.63
C LYS A 384 35.20 -11.32 22.11
N SER A 385 34.11 -11.07 21.37
CA SER A 385 32.76 -11.48 21.78
C SER A 385 32.43 -12.95 21.48
N VAL A 386 33.12 -13.56 20.53
CA VAL A 386 32.80 -14.90 20.06
C VAL A 386 33.33 -15.95 21.03
N ASN A 387 32.46 -16.89 21.42
CA ASN A 387 32.79 -17.94 22.36
C ASN A 387 32.74 -19.31 21.66
N MET A 388 33.92 -19.87 21.39
CA MET A 388 34.11 -21.09 20.59
C MET A 388 33.47 -22.33 21.24
N ASP A 389 33.55 -22.43 22.56
CA ASP A 389 33.10 -23.61 23.29
C ASP A 389 31.57 -23.73 23.24
N ASN A 390 30.87 -22.60 23.43
CA ASN A 390 29.42 -22.53 23.29
C ASN A 390 28.97 -22.84 21.86
N LEU A 391 29.69 -22.32 20.85
CA LEU A 391 29.38 -22.54 19.45
C LEU A 391 29.51 -24.02 19.07
N PHE A 392 30.58 -24.67 19.51
CA PHE A 392 30.81 -26.10 19.26
C PHE A 392 29.75 -26.97 19.94
N ALA A 393 29.40 -26.67 21.20
CA ALA A 393 28.36 -27.41 21.93
C ALA A 393 26.98 -27.30 21.25
N GLN A 394 26.62 -26.11 20.76
CA GLN A 394 25.37 -25.89 20.04
C GLN A 394 25.30 -26.71 18.74
N GLU A 395 26.38 -26.73 17.96
CA GLU A 395 26.40 -27.50 16.71
C GLU A 395 26.48 -29.00 16.95
N TYR A 396 27.17 -29.45 18.01
CA TYR A 396 27.16 -30.85 18.38
C TYR A 396 25.76 -31.32 18.80
N ALA A 397 25.03 -30.52 19.59
CA ALA A 397 23.63 -30.78 19.92
C ALA A 397 22.75 -30.85 18.66
N ARG A 398 22.93 -29.90 17.73
CA ARG A 398 22.21 -29.88 16.44
C ARG A 398 22.47 -31.14 15.60
N ILE A 399 23.72 -31.61 15.53
CA ILE A 399 24.08 -32.82 14.78
C ILE A 399 23.48 -34.06 15.44
N LYS A 400 23.45 -34.12 16.77
CA LYS A 400 22.79 -35.19 17.52
C LYS A 400 21.28 -35.23 17.26
N ASP A 401 20.62 -34.07 17.19
CA ASP A 401 19.20 -33.97 16.88
C ASP A 401 18.89 -34.44 15.44
N LEU A 402 19.79 -34.17 14.50
CA LEU A 402 19.69 -34.66 13.12
C LEU A 402 19.90 -36.17 12.99
N ASN A 403 20.72 -36.77 13.85
CA ASN A 403 21.03 -38.19 13.87
C ASN A 403 20.55 -38.84 15.19
N PRO A 404 19.24 -39.03 15.38
CA PRO A 404 18.73 -39.66 16.58
C PRO A 404 19.25 -41.10 16.69
N PRO A 405 19.52 -41.60 17.92
CA PRO A 405 20.15 -42.90 18.17
C PRO A 405 19.36 -44.14 17.70
N GLY A 406 18.22 -43.96 17.02
CA GLY A 406 17.43 -45.02 16.38
C GLY A 406 17.54 -45.09 14.85
N SER A 407 18.29 -44.19 14.19
CA SER A 407 18.38 -44.14 12.73
C SER A 407 19.43 -45.10 12.12
N SER A 408 20.29 -45.72 12.92
CA SER A 408 21.38 -46.59 12.45
C SER A 408 21.02 -48.08 12.36
N ALA A 409 19.72 -48.44 12.39
CA ALA A 409 19.26 -49.84 12.29
C ALA A 409 18.57 -50.17 10.94
N LYS A 410 19.07 -49.62 9.83
CA LYS A 410 18.71 -50.07 8.48
C LYS A 410 19.94 -50.02 7.57
N GLU A 411 20.90 -50.91 7.81
CA GLU A 411 21.82 -51.31 6.76
C GLU A 411 21.30 -52.58 6.07
N ASN A 412 21.28 -52.50 4.74
CA ASN A 412 21.32 -53.59 3.76
C ASN A 412 20.03 -54.36 3.44
N LEU A 413 19.25 -53.83 2.49
CA LEU A 413 18.90 -54.58 1.28
C LEU A 413 18.92 -53.66 0.07
N GLY A 414 19.66 -54.08 -0.96
CA GLY A 414 20.14 -53.23 -2.04
C GLY A 414 19.05 -52.67 -2.94
N SER A 415 19.34 -51.49 -3.50
CA SER A 415 18.94 -51.13 -4.86
C SER A 415 19.87 -50.03 -5.33
N LYS A 416 20.49 -50.27 -6.49
CA LYS A 416 21.14 -49.22 -7.29
C LYS A 416 20.05 -48.22 -7.68
N ASP A 417 20.16 -46.97 -7.25
CA ASP A 417 19.58 -45.86 -8.01
C ASP A 417 20.36 -44.57 -7.73
N HIS A 418 20.97 -44.06 -8.79
CA HIS A 418 21.55 -42.73 -8.83
C HIS A 418 20.44 -41.69 -8.80
N SER A 419 20.36 -40.89 -7.72
CA SER A 419 19.78 -39.56 -7.85
C SER A 419 20.55 -38.55 -7.02
N ARG A 420 21.06 -37.55 -7.73
CA ARG A 420 21.77 -36.38 -7.22
C ARG A 420 20.72 -35.48 -6.58
N PHE A 421 20.76 -35.30 -5.26
CA PHE A 421 19.99 -34.24 -4.60
C PHE A 421 20.62 -32.89 -4.92
N SER A 422 19.89 -32.07 -5.67
CA SER A 422 20.24 -30.72 -6.09
C SER A 422 20.07 -29.71 -4.94
N LEU A 423 21.11 -28.90 -4.72
CA LEU A 423 21.16 -27.76 -3.80
C LEU A 423 20.45 -26.52 -4.36
N PHE A 424 19.18 -26.63 -4.73
CA PHE A 424 18.38 -25.47 -5.14
C PHE A 424 16.96 -25.57 -4.59
N ASN A 425 16.80 -25.13 -3.34
CA ASN A 425 15.52 -24.65 -2.82
C ASN A 425 15.78 -23.72 -1.61
N ILE A 426 16.41 -22.57 -1.86
CA ILE A 426 16.56 -21.47 -0.89
C ILE A 426 16.06 -20.13 -1.49
N PHE A 427 15.16 -20.17 -2.48
CA PHE A 427 14.42 -18.98 -2.89
C PHE A 427 12.93 -19.29 -2.88
N LYS A 428 12.30 -19.05 -1.73
CA LYS A 428 10.89 -18.72 -1.67
C LYS A 428 10.84 -17.21 -1.47
N SER A 429 10.50 -16.47 -2.52
CA SER A 429 10.06 -15.08 -2.37
C SER A 429 8.73 -15.08 -1.61
N TYR A 430 8.45 -13.95 -0.96
CA TYR A 430 7.16 -13.62 -0.35
C TYR A 430 5.96 -14.05 -1.19
#